data_AF-A0A1Q3CJ43-F1
#
_entry.id   AF-A0A1Q3CJ43-F1
#
_cell.length_a   1.000
_cell.length_b   1.000
_cell.length_c   1.000
_cell.angle_alpha   90.00
_cell.angle_beta   90.00
_cell.angle_gamma   90.00
#
_symmetry.space_group_name_H-M   'P 1'
#
loop_
_entity.id
_entity.type
_entity.pdbx_description
1 polymer ?
#
loop_
_entity_poly.entity_id
_entity_poly.type
_entity_poly.pdbx_seq_one_letter_code
_entity_poly.pdbx_strand_id
1 'polypeptide(L)'
;CAAEGCEWRFHASITLDGRTFMLKEYDDIHTCIRVAQPKVVSSTWIASVLGFKLKVDPLMSYEAMSQILSDYKVQVDYKKWNRARVKAREAHKGKPSQSYRKWSNCCPAMFKRMFLCFGASKQGFIEGCRPFIGVDGCHLKGPYGRVMLLVISV
;
A
#
# COMPACT_ATOMS: atom_id res chain seq x y z
N CYS A 1 11.09 2.19 -33.89
CA CYS A 1 10.11 1.60 -32.95
C CYS A 1 10.90 0.66 -32.04
N ALA A 2 10.48 0.40 -30.80
CA ALA A 2 11.17 -0.54 -29.91
C ALA A 2 10.67 -1.99 -30.02
N ALA A 3 9.67 -2.26 -30.85
CA ALA A 3 9.15 -3.61 -31.07
C ALA A 3 10.14 -4.44 -31.90
N GLU A 4 10.27 -5.71 -31.53
CA GLU A 4 11.16 -6.67 -32.20
C GLU A 4 10.75 -6.86 -33.67
N GLY A 5 11.70 -6.71 -34.59
CA GLY A 5 11.47 -6.81 -36.05
C GLY A 5 10.82 -5.58 -36.70
N CYS A 6 10.62 -4.48 -35.97
CA CYS A 6 10.09 -3.24 -36.56
C CYS A 6 11.19 -2.29 -37.01
N GLU A 7 11.30 -2.08 -38.32
CA GLU A 7 12.31 -1.19 -38.92
C GLU A 7 11.93 0.30 -38.88
N TRP A 8 10.69 0.62 -38.49
CA TRP A 8 10.18 1.99 -38.47
C TRP A 8 11.11 2.91 -37.66
N ARG A 9 11.66 3.95 -38.31
CA ARG A 9 12.57 4.91 -37.70
C ARG A 9 12.20 6.34 -38.10
N PHE A 10 12.40 7.27 -37.16
CA PHE A 10 12.33 8.70 -37.44
C PHE A 10 13.68 9.31 -37.07
N HIS A 11 14.32 10.00 -38.02
CA HIS A 11 15.62 10.63 -37.79
C HIS A 11 15.47 12.15 -37.86
N ALA A 12 15.77 12.81 -36.75
CA ALA A 12 15.79 14.26 -36.65
C ALA A 12 17.14 14.73 -36.12
N SER A 13 17.61 15.88 -36.59
CA SER A 13 18.81 16.53 -36.09
C SER A 13 18.55 18.00 -35.76
N ILE A 14 19.21 18.49 -34.72
CA ILE A 14 19.17 19.91 -34.34
C ILE A 14 19.86 20.74 -35.42
N THR A 15 19.24 21.86 -35.80
CA THR A 15 19.76 22.82 -36.77
C THR A 15 20.83 23.71 -36.12
N LEU A 16 21.64 24.42 -36.92
CA LEU A 16 22.81 25.19 -36.43
C LEU A 16 22.48 26.22 -35.34
N ASP A 17 21.26 26.75 -35.40
CA ASP A 17 20.68 27.71 -34.47
C ASP A 17 20.30 27.10 -33.10
N GLY A 18 20.46 25.79 -32.92
CA GLY A 18 20.37 25.08 -31.61
C GLY A 18 18.97 25.01 -31.00
N ARG A 19 17.98 25.63 -31.64
CA ARG A 19 16.60 25.78 -31.14
C ARG A 19 15.57 25.06 -31.99
N THR A 20 15.88 24.84 -33.26
CA THR A 20 15.02 24.14 -34.20
C THR A 20 15.62 22.76 -34.47
N PHE A 21 14.79 21.81 -34.90
CA PHE A 21 15.25 20.53 -35.42
C PHE A 21 14.63 20.28 -36.78
N MET A 22 15.36 19.59 -37.63
CA MET A 22 14.92 19.20 -38.96
C MET A 22 14.75 17.69 -39.03
N LEU A 23 13.65 17.27 -39.64
CA LEU A 23 13.41 15.88 -40.01
C LEU A 23 14.29 15.53 -41.22
N LYS A 24 15.20 14.58 -41.04
CA LYS A 24 16.13 14.13 -42.08
C LYS A 24 15.61 12.92 -42.83
N GLU A 25 14.98 12.00 -42.11
CA GLU A 25 14.48 10.75 -42.69
C GLU A 25 13.16 10.40 -42.02
N TYR A 26 12.16 10.12 -42.86
CA TYR A 26 10.82 9.75 -42.47
C TYR A 26 10.37 8.53 -43.26
N ASP A 27 10.13 7.43 -42.55
CA ASP A 27 9.41 6.28 -43.08
C ASP A 27 8.00 6.29 -42.48
N ASP A 28 6.97 6.28 -43.33
CA ASP A 28 5.56 6.28 -42.91
C ASP A 28 5.03 4.86 -42.64
N ILE A 29 5.81 3.83 -42.98
CA ILE A 29 5.36 2.44 -42.91
C ILE A 29 5.63 1.89 -41.51
N HIS A 30 4.60 1.92 -40.66
CA HIS A 30 4.62 1.30 -39.34
C HIS A 30 3.73 0.05 -39.30
N THR A 31 4.34 -1.14 -39.30
CA THR A 31 3.62 -2.43 -39.33
C THR A 31 3.19 -2.96 -37.96
N CYS A 32 3.63 -2.34 -36.85
CA CYS A 32 3.27 -2.85 -35.53
C CYS A 32 1.85 -2.47 -35.12
N ILE A 33 1.12 -3.44 -34.60
CA ILE A 33 -0.16 -3.22 -33.94
C ILE A 33 0.10 -2.57 -32.57
N ARG A 34 -0.51 -1.42 -32.32
CA ARG A 34 -0.55 -0.84 -30.97
C ARG A 34 -1.36 -1.78 -30.07
N VAL A 35 -0.68 -2.58 -29.24
CA VAL A 35 -1.35 -3.33 -28.18
C VAL A 35 -1.87 -2.34 -27.16
N ALA A 36 -3.19 -2.19 -27.08
CA ALA A 36 -3.82 -1.37 -26.06
C ALA A 36 -3.41 -1.89 -24.68
N GLN A 37 -2.67 -1.08 -23.94
CA GLN A 37 -2.33 -1.42 -22.55
C GLN A 37 -3.62 -1.50 -21.74
N PRO A 38 -3.75 -2.47 -20.82
CA PRO A 38 -4.94 -2.57 -19.98
C PRO A 38 -5.11 -1.28 -19.18
N LYS A 39 -6.37 -0.86 -19.01
CA LYS A 39 -6.70 0.39 -18.30
C LYS A 39 -6.16 0.31 -16.87
N VAL A 40 -5.18 1.15 -16.55
CA VAL A 40 -4.61 1.20 -15.20
C VAL A 40 -5.60 1.87 -14.27
N VAL A 41 -6.19 1.11 -13.35
CA VAL A 41 -7.12 1.65 -12.34
C VAL A 41 -6.45 1.97 -11.02
N SER A 42 -7.07 2.89 -10.27
CA SER A 42 -6.67 3.26 -8.91
C SER A 42 -7.33 2.35 -7.87
N SER A 43 -6.67 2.16 -6.72
CA SER A 43 -7.26 1.41 -5.60
C SER A 43 -8.43 2.14 -4.93
N THR A 44 -8.55 3.46 -5.11
CA THR A 44 -9.73 4.24 -4.71
C THR A 44 -10.94 3.86 -5.54
N TRP A 45 -10.80 3.78 -6.87
CA TRP A 45 -11.88 3.41 -7.77
C TRP A 45 -12.34 1.96 -7.54
N ILE A 46 -11.41 1.02 -7.35
CA ILE A 46 -11.76 -0.36 -6.99
C ILE A 46 -12.55 -0.41 -5.68
N ALA A 47 -12.13 0.35 -4.68
CA ALA A 47 -12.82 0.42 -3.39
C ALA A 47 -14.23 1.02 -3.49
N SER A 48 -14.47 1.96 -4.41
CA SER A 48 -15.82 2.50 -4.63
C SER A 48 -16.74 1.50 -5.32
N VAL A 49 -16.24 0.74 -6.29
CA VAL A 49 -17.03 -0.29 -6.99
C VAL A 49 -17.38 -1.45 -6.06
N LEU A 50 -16.37 -1.95 -5.33
CA LEU A 50 -16.54 -3.11 -4.44
C LEU A 50 -17.00 -2.76 -3.03
N GLY A 51 -17.18 -1.48 -2.70
CA GLY A 51 -17.38 -1.02 -1.33
C GLY A 51 -18.55 -1.70 -0.62
N PHE A 52 -19.70 -1.82 -1.29
CA PHE A 52 -20.86 -2.52 -0.74
C PHE A 52 -20.62 -4.03 -0.59
N LYS A 53 -20.00 -4.66 -1.60
CA LYS A 53 -19.71 -6.10 -1.60
C LYS A 53 -18.74 -6.47 -0.47
N LEU A 54 -17.68 -5.69 -0.30
CA LEU A 54 -16.68 -5.85 0.77
C LEU A 54 -17.22 -5.46 2.16
N LYS A 55 -18.32 -4.72 2.22
CA LYS A 55 -19.04 -4.44 3.48
C LYS A 55 -19.82 -5.67 3.94
N VAL A 56 -20.52 -6.33 3.01
CA VAL A 56 -21.31 -7.54 3.30
C VAL A 56 -20.41 -8.74 3.56
N ASP A 57 -19.42 -8.95 2.69
CA ASP A 57 -18.43 -10.01 2.83
C ASP A 57 -17.00 -9.42 2.80
N PRO A 58 -16.42 -9.15 3.99
CA PRO A 58 -15.07 -8.61 4.09
C PRO A 58 -13.95 -9.57 3.65
N LEU A 59 -14.25 -10.86 3.49
CA LEU A 59 -13.27 -11.90 3.15
C LEU A 59 -13.39 -12.42 1.72
N MET A 60 -14.41 -11.98 0.96
CA MET A 60 -14.65 -12.24 -0.46
C MET A 60 -13.36 -12.42 -1.26
N SER A 61 -13.16 -13.55 -1.93
CA SER A 61 -11.89 -13.87 -2.59
C SER A 61 -11.51 -12.89 -3.73
N TYR A 62 -10.23 -12.88 -4.12
CA TYR A 62 -9.78 -12.03 -5.23
C TYR A 62 -10.35 -12.47 -6.58
N GLU A 63 -10.65 -13.75 -6.75
CA GLU A 63 -11.32 -14.29 -7.93
C GLU A 63 -12.73 -13.72 -8.05
N ALA A 64 -13.51 -13.70 -6.96
CA ALA A 64 -14.84 -13.12 -6.93
C ALA A 64 -14.81 -11.61 -7.22
N MET A 65 -13.84 -10.88 -6.66
CA MET A 65 -13.63 -9.47 -6.98
C MET A 65 -13.24 -9.25 -8.44
N SER A 66 -12.42 -10.14 -9.01
CA SER A 66 -11.98 -10.09 -10.41
C SER A 66 -13.15 -10.31 -11.37
N GLN A 67 -14.03 -11.26 -11.06
CA GLN A 67 -15.26 -11.50 -11.84
C GLN A 67 -16.14 -10.26 -11.89
N ILE A 68 -16.31 -9.54 -10.79
CA ILE A 68 -17.09 -8.28 -10.75
C ILE A 68 -16.43 -7.19 -11.62
N LEU A 69 -15.10 -7.16 -11.72
CA LEU A 69 -14.40 -6.17 -12.54
C LEU A 69 -14.21 -6.59 -14.01
N SER A 70 -14.64 -7.79 -14.39
CA SER A 70 -14.46 -8.32 -15.74
C SER A 70 -15.15 -7.44 -16.80
N ASP A 71 -16.35 -6.94 -16.47
CA ASP A 71 -17.13 -6.02 -17.31
C ASP A 71 -16.39 -4.71 -17.63
N TYR A 72 -15.47 -4.30 -16.75
CA TYR A 72 -14.71 -3.06 -16.89
C TYR A 72 -13.42 -3.25 -17.70
N LYS A 73 -13.07 -4.48 -18.10
CA LYS A 73 -11.85 -4.83 -18.86
C LYS A 73 -10.57 -4.30 -18.22
N VAL A 74 -10.46 -4.48 -16.90
CA VAL A 74 -9.36 -3.96 -16.07
C VAL A 74 -8.47 -5.09 -15.58
N GLN A 75 -7.16 -4.86 -15.57
CA GLN A 75 -6.19 -5.74 -14.91
C GLN A 75 -5.71 -5.11 -13.60
N VAL A 76 -5.75 -5.88 -12.51
CA VAL A 76 -5.45 -5.39 -11.15
C VAL A 76 -4.38 -6.26 -10.49
N ASP A 77 -3.30 -5.63 -10.06
CA ASP A 77 -2.24 -6.26 -9.27
C ASP A 77 -2.70 -6.63 -7.84
N TYR A 78 -2.13 -7.72 -7.30
CA TYR A 78 -2.42 -8.19 -5.94
C TYR A 78 -2.28 -7.12 -4.85
N LYS A 79 -1.26 -6.26 -4.95
CA LYS A 79 -1.05 -5.17 -3.97
C LYS A 79 -2.15 -4.12 -4.08
N LYS A 80 -2.69 -3.87 -5.28
CA LYS A 80 -3.85 -2.97 -5.47
C LYS A 80 -5.11 -3.54 -4.85
N TRP A 81 -5.34 -4.85 -4.94
CA TRP A 81 -6.47 -5.50 -4.28
C TRP A 81 -6.45 -5.32 -2.76
N ASN A 82 -5.30 -5.59 -2.13
CA ASN A 82 -5.12 -5.36 -0.70
C ASN A 82 -5.35 -3.89 -0.31
N ARG A 83 -4.80 -2.94 -1.09
CA ARG A 83 -5.01 -1.51 -0.86
C ARG A 83 -6.49 -1.11 -1.00
N ALA A 84 -7.20 -1.67 -1.97
CA ALA A 84 -8.63 -1.40 -2.17
C ALA A 84 -9.47 -1.95 -1.01
N ARG A 85 -9.18 -3.17 -0.53
CA ARG A 85 -9.81 -3.75 0.66
C ARG A 85 -9.62 -2.88 1.90
N VAL A 86 -8.41 -2.40 2.14
CA VAL A 86 -8.11 -1.51 3.27
C VAL A 86 -8.92 -0.22 3.13
N LYS A 87 -8.96 0.40 1.94
CA LYS A 87 -9.76 1.62 1.70
C LYS A 87 -11.26 1.41 1.91
N ALA A 88 -11.83 0.33 1.39
CA ALA A 88 -13.24 0.00 1.59
C ALA A 88 -13.57 -0.20 3.08
N ARG A 89 -12.68 -0.90 3.80
CA ARG A 89 -12.80 -1.10 5.25
C ARG A 89 -12.73 0.24 6.01
N GLU A 90 -11.77 1.10 5.69
CA GLU A 90 -11.61 2.41 6.33
C GLU A 90 -12.79 3.34 6.05
N ALA A 91 -13.36 3.30 4.85
CA ALA A 91 -14.55 4.07 4.52
C ALA A 91 -15.77 3.65 5.37
N HIS A 92 -15.89 2.35 5.66
CA HIS A 92 -17.01 1.81 6.43
C HIS A 92 -16.82 1.91 7.95
N LYS A 93 -15.65 1.52 8.47
CA LYS A 93 -15.38 1.41 9.92
C LYS A 93 -14.59 2.60 10.49
N GLY A 94 -14.19 3.54 9.63
CA GLY A 94 -13.24 4.58 9.98
C GLY A 94 -11.80 4.08 9.99
N LYS A 95 -10.86 5.01 10.09
CA LYS A 95 -9.43 4.70 10.17
C LYS A 95 -9.07 4.26 11.58
N PRO A 96 -8.37 3.13 11.78
CA PRO A 96 -7.98 2.68 13.11
C PRO A 96 -7.16 3.72 13.90
N SER A 97 -6.31 4.49 13.22
CA SER A 97 -5.53 5.57 13.82
C SER A 97 -6.37 6.69 14.43
N GLN A 98 -7.59 6.93 13.91
CA GLN A 98 -8.51 7.93 14.46
C GLN A 98 -9.21 7.45 15.74
N SER A 99 -9.33 6.13 15.95
CA SER A 99 -9.94 5.56 17.16
C SER A 99 -9.21 6.00 18.43
N TYR A 100 -7.87 6.09 18.39
CA TYR A 100 -7.05 6.54 19.52
C TYR A 100 -7.06 8.05 19.72
N ARG A 101 -7.45 8.82 18.70
CA ARG A 101 -7.44 10.29 18.74
C ARG A 101 -8.72 10.86 19.34
N LYS A 102 -9.85 10.16 19.18
CA LYS A 102 -11.20 10.64 19.56
C LYS A 102 -11.54 10.45 21.05
N TRP A 103 -10.69 9.77 21.83
CA TRP A 103 -10.99 9.45 23.23
C TRP A 103 -10.56 10.54 24.24
N SER A 104 -9.94 11.64 23.79
CA SER A 104 -9.40 12.64 24.72
C SER A 104 -10.44 13.50 25.46
N ASN A 105 -11.71 13.55 25.00
CA ASN A 105 -12.62 14.63 25.43
C ASN A 105 -13.97 14.18 26.06
N CYS A 106 -14.25 12.89 26.27
CA CYS A 106 -15.57 12.48 26.80
C CYS A 106 -15.56 11.36 27.86
N CYS A 107 -14.52 10.52 27.93
CA CYS A 107 -14.50 9.38 28.87
C CYS A 107 -13.09 9.20 29.49
N PRO A 108 -12.95 9.12 30.83
CA PRO A 108 -11.65 9.02 31.50
C PRO A 108 -11.00 7.63 31.42
N ALA A 109 -11.60 6.63 30.73
CA ALA A 109 -11.02 5.30 30.61
C ALA A 109 -9.92 5.26 29.54
N MET A 110 -8.84 6.01 29.77
CA MET A 110 -7.61 5.84 29.02
C MET A 110 -6.90 4.59 29.51
N PHE A 111 -6.56 3.70 28.59
CA PHE A 111 -5.60 2.64 28.87
C PHE A 111 -4.28 3.27 29.31
N LYS A 112 -3.89 3.08 30.58
CA LYS A 112 -2.66 3.64 31.13
C LYS A 112 -1.46 2.76 30.80
N ARG A 113 -1.46 1.53 31.33
CA ARG A 113 -0.37 0.56 31.20
C ARG A 113 -0.94 -0.85 31.36
N MET A 114 -0.38 -1.83 30.66
CA MET A 114 -0.62 -3.26 30.89
C MET A 114 0.73 -3.95 30.95
N PHE A 115 0.89 -4.84 31.91
CA PHE A 115 2.07 -5.66 32.08
C PHE A 115 1.69 -7.12 31.83
N LEU A 116 2.31 -7.74 30.85
CA LEU A 116 2.15 -9.16 30.52
C LEU A 116 3.52 -9.83 30.63
N CYS A 117 3.63 -10.86 31.45
CA CYS A 117 4.86 -11.61 31.66
C CYS A 117 4.56 -13.06 32.04
N PHE A 118 5.51 -13.97 31.80
CA PHE A 118 5.46 -15.29 32.42
C PHE A 118 5.73 -15.18 33.93
N GLY A 119 5.02 -15.95 34.74
CA GLY A 119 5.15 -15.90 36.20
C GLY A 119 6.58 -16.13 36.69
N ALA A 120 7.31 -17.04 36.04
CA ALA A 120 8.72 -17.30 36.34
C ALA A 120 9.63 -16.08 36.07
N SER A 121 9.40 -15.33 34.98
CA SER A 121 10.16 -14.11 34.67
C SER A 121 9.92 -13.00 35.70
N LYS A 122 8.67 -12.86 36.19
CA LYS A 122 8.35 -11.93 37.28
C LYS A 122 9.09 -12.31 38.55
N GLN A 123 9.05 -13.60 38.92
CA GLN A 123 9.64 -14.07 40.17
C GLN A 123 11.17 -13.96 40.13
N GLY A 124 11.80 -14.42 39.05
CA GLY A 124 13.26 -14.30 38.86
C GLY A 124 13.75 -12.84 38.87
N PHE A 125 12.96 -11.91 38.33
CA PHE A 125 13.29 -10.48 38.40
C PHE A 125 13.26 -9.94 39.84
N ILE A 126 12.26 -10.33 40.64
CA ILE A 126 12.13 -9.92 42.05
C ILE A 126 13.23 -10.54 42.91
N GLU A 127 13.58 -11.80 42.65
CA GLU A 127 14.47 -12.60 43.51
C GLU A 127 15.95 -12.51 43.14
N GLY A 128 16.31 -12.21 41.88
CA GLY A 128 17.68 -12.45 41.41
C GLY A 128 18.25 -11.57 40.30
N CYS A 129 17.51 -10.64 39.69
CA CYS A 129 18.08 -9.81 38.62
C CYS A 129 18.88 -8.61 39.16
N ARG A 130 20.06 -8.35 38.56
CA ARG A 130 20.84 -7.13 38.80
C ARG A 130 20.06 -5.92 38.31
N PRO A 131 20.15 -4.74 38.95
CA PRO A 131 19.31 -3.58 38.65
C PRO A 131 19.79 -2.79 37.42
N PHE A 132 20.07 -3.49 36.31
CA PHE A 132 20.40 -2.85 35.04
C PHE A 132 19.29 -3.11 34.03
N ILE A 133 18.61 -2.04 33.64
CA ILE A 133 17.54 -2.05 32.64
C ILE A 133 18.13 -1.43 31.36
N GLY A 134 18.37 -2.26 30.35
CA GLY A 134 18.63 -1.79 28.99
C GLY A 134 17.31 -1.51 28.30
N VAL A 135 17.12 -0.30 27.75
CA VAL A 135 15.94 0.06 26.97
C VAL A 135 16.34 0.19 25.50
N ASP A 136 15.74 -0.61 24.63
CA ASP A 136 15.86 -0.49 23.17
C ASP A 136 14.51 -0.08 22.55
N GLY A 137 14.53 0.53 21.36
CA GLY A 137 13.35 1.08 20.70
C GLY A 137 13.24 0.69 19.23
N CYS A 138 12.14 0.03 18.85
CA CYS A 138 11.83 -0.32 17.46
C CYS A 138 10.67 0.53 16.90
N HIS A 139 10.88 1.19 15.76
CA HIS A 139 9.82 1.93 15.08
C HIS A 139 8.85 0.97 14.38
N LEU A 140 7.57 0.99 14.79
CA LEU A 140 6.55 0.14 14.20
C LEU A 140 6.10 0.68 12.83
N LYS A 141 6.08 -0.20 11.83
CA LYS A 141 5.47 0.05 10.53
C LYS A 141 4.03 -0.44 10.55
N GLY A 142 3.08 0.44 10.22
CA GLY A 142 1.66 0.10 10.15
C GLY A 142 0.75 1.24 10.59
N PRO A 143 -0.58 1.02 10.63
CA PRO A 143 -1.55 2.06 10.94
C PRO A 143 -1.44 2.61 12.37
N TYR A 144 -0.72 1.92 13.26
CA TYR A 144 -0.60 2.26 14.67
C TYR A 144 0.72 2.96 15.04
N GLY A 145 1.70 3.00 14.12
CA GLY A 145 2.99 3.70 14.27
C GLY A 145 3.65 3.56 15.65
N ARG A 146 4.46 4.55 16.05
CA ARG A 146 5.15 4.68 17.36
C ARG A 146 6.36 3.76 17.54
N VAL A 147 7.02 3.95 18.69
CA VAL A 147 8.18 3.20 19.13
C VAL A 147 7.71 2.11 20.10
N MET A 148 7.99 0.86 19.76
CA MET A 148 7.93 -0.26 20.71
C MET A 148 9.21 -0.23 21.53
N LEU A 149 9.09 -0.01 22.84
CA LEU A 149 10.22 -0.09 23.76
C LEU A 149 10.36 -1.52 24.27
N LEU A 150 11.55 -2.08 24.12
CA LEU A 150 11.94 -3.36 24.68
C LEU A 150 12.81 -3.10 25.91
N VAL A 151 12.53 -3.76 27.02
CA VAL A 151 13.39 -3.75 28.21
C VAL A 151 14.07 -5.10 28.32
N ILE A 152 15.40 -5.10 28.37
CA ILE A 152 16.20 -6.30 28.63
C ILE A 152 16.86 -6.13 30.00
N SER A 153 16.64 -7.10 30.89
CA SER A 153 17.40 -7.25 32.14
C SER A 153 18.47 -8.32 31.93
N VAL A 154 19.73 -7.98 32.26
CA VAL A 154 20.86 -8.91 32.24
C VAL A 154 21.15 -9.42 33.64
#